data_AF-A0A6L9G3I6-F1
#
_entry.id   AF-A0A6L9G3I6-F1
#
_cell.length_a   1.000
_cell.length_b   1.000
_cell.length_c   1.000
_cell.angle_alpha   90.00
_cell.angle_beta   90.00
_cell.angle_gamma   90.00
#
_symmetry.space_group_name_H-M   'P 1'
#
loop_
_entity.id
_entity.type
_entity.pdbx_description
1 polymer ?
#
loop_
_entity_poly.entity_id
_entity_poly.type
_entity_poly.pdbx_seq_one_letter_code
_entity_poly.pdbx_strand_id
1 'polypeptide(L)'
;MGLLAVARALLPLVLRSSARALATQTIRAGVRPTIKGGYTSFSRFKADLAGSTPKNNQWHHIVEQSNITKRKWDARWIHNRNNLVSIPKEVHQKCVNSWMAKKNVRNFGIISGSKTMRQTVHSLSFSKQYEIGIALLKHCGVKF
;
A
#
# COMPACT_ATOMS: atom_id res chain seq x y z
N MET A 1 -41.91 6.95 37.51
CA MET A 1 -41.69 8.23 36.79
C MET A 1 -40.29 8.69 37.18
N GLY A 2 -39.20 8.70 36.40
CA GLY A 2 -38.94 8.62 34.96
C GLY A 2 -37.76 9.59 34.69
N LEU A 3 -36.79 9.18 33.85
CA LEU A 3 -35.70 9.99 33.25
C LEU A 3 -34.52 10.38 34.19
N LEU A 4 -33.23 10.30 33.84
CA LEU A 4 -32.52 10.04 32.59
C LEU A 4 -31.06 9.72 32.93
N ALA A 5 -30.49 8.73 32.24
CA ALA A 5 -29.06 8.46 32.21
C ALA A 5 -28.32 9.55 31.42
N VAL A 6 -27.13 9.97 31.87
CA VAL A 6 -26.17 10.69 31.02
C VAL A 6 -24.79 10.07 31.20
N ALA A 7 -24.53 8.98 30.49
CA ALA A 7 -23.18 8.53 30.21
C ALA A 7 -22.60 9.42 29.10
N ARG A 8 -21.86 10.46 29.47
CA ARG A 8 -21.07 11.26 28.53
C ARG A 8 -19.76 10.52 28.22
N ALA A 9 -19.86 9.48 27.40
CA ALA A 9 -18.68 8.95 26.72
C ALA A 9 -18.28 9.95 25.62
N LEU A 10 -17.31 10.80 25.92
CA LEU A 10 -16.61 11.59 24.90
C LEU A 10 -15.81 10.62 24.03
N LEU A 11 -16.41 10.12 22.95
CA LEU A 11 -15.62 9.52 21.88
C LEU A 11 -14.75 10.64 21.27
N PRO A 12 -13.43 10.48 21.17
CA PRO A 12 -12.64 11.34 20.31
C PRO A 12 -13.12 11.08 18.88
N LEU A 13 -13.89 12.04 18.35
CA LEU A 13 -14.29 12.14 16.95
C LEU A 13 -13.06 12.48 16.11
N VAL A 14 -12.09 11.56 16.04
CA VAL A 14 -11.09 11.61 14.99
C VAL A 14 -11.82 11.08 13.76
N LEU A 15 -12.24 11.97 12.88
CA LEU A 15 -12.59 11.62 11.51
C LEU A 15 -11.45 10.74 10.97
N ARG A 16 -11.67 9.44 10.93
CA ARG A 16 -10.90 8.55 10.07
C ARG A 16 -11.33 8.92 8.66
N SER A 17 -10.72 9.97 8.11
CA SER A 17 -10.79 10.30 6.69
C SER A 17 -10.51 9.02 5.93
N SER A 18 -11.56 8.35 5.48
CA SER A 18 -11.42 7.09 4.77
C SER A 18 -10.87 7.42 3.40
N ALA A 19 -9.55 7.42 3.28
CA ALA A 19 -8.83 7.57 2.04
C ALA A 19 -9.29 6.49 1.07
N ARG A 20 -10.15 6.87 0.12
CA ARG A 20 -10.54 5.98 -0.98
C ARG A 20 -9.34 5.90 -1.92
N ALA A 21 -8.77 4.71 -2.05
CA ALA A 21 -7.82 4.46 -3.11
C ALA A 21 -8.56 4.40 -4.44
N LEU A 22 -7.87 4.82 -5.51
CA LEU A 22 -8.26 4.42 -6.86
C LEU A 22 -7.29 3.32 -7.30
N ALA A 23 -7.78 2.09 -7.35
CA ALA A 23 -7.08 0.98 -7.97
C ALA A 23 -7.54 0.86 -9.43
N THR A 24 -6.61 0.60 -10.35
CA THR A 24 -6.97 0.41 -11.77
C THR A 24 -7.72 -0.91 -11.99
N GLN A 25 -7.64 -1.85 -11.03
CA GLN A 25 -8.30 -3.15 -11.00
C GLN A 25 -8.59 -3.57 -9.55
N THR A 26 -9.46 -4.55 -9.34
CA THR A 26 -9.75 -5.11 -8.00
C THR A 26 -8.48 -5.69 -7.37
N ILE A 27 -8.12 -5.16 -6.19
CA ILE A 27 -6.93 -5.60 -5.45
C ILE A 27 -7.30 -6.77 -4.54
N ARG A 28 -6.58 -7.90 -4.69
CA ARG A 28 -6.75 -9.12 -3.91
C ARG A 28 -5.46 -9.47 -3.18
N ALA A 29 -5.51 -10.05 -1.99
CA ALA A 29 -4.29 -10.50 -1.32
C ALA A 29 -3.59 -11.61 -2.11
N GLY A 30 -2.24 -11.60 -2.11
CA GLY A 30 -1.43 -12.71 -2.64
C GLY A 30 -1.35 -12.84 -4.16
N VAL A 31 -1.65 -11.77 -4.92
CA VAL A 31 -1.57 -11.78 -6.40
C VAL A 31 -0.23 -12.32 -6.89
N ARG A 32 -0.27 -13.22 -7.89
CA ARG A 32 0.92 -13.70 -8.58
C ARG A 32 1.43 -12.67 -9.59
N PRO A 33 2.75 -12.55 -9.77
CA PRO A 33 3.29 -11.64 -10.76
C PRO A 33 2.87 -12.06 -12.17
N THR A 34 2.59 -11.09 -13.03
CA THR A 34 2.24 -11.31 -14.44
C THR A 34 2.74 -10.16 -15.29
N ILE A 35 3.11 -10.47 -16.55
CA ILE A 35 3.47 -9.46 -17.55
C ILE A 35 2.24 -8.89 -18.27
N LYS A 36 1.09 -9.60 -18.22
CA LYS A 36 -0.14 -9.17 -18.88
C LYS A 36 -0.63 -7.88 -18.23
N GLY A 37 -0.84 -6.84 -19.05
CA GLY A 37 -1.24 -5.50 -18.57
C GLY A 37 -0.14 -4.75 -17.80
N GLY A 38 1.10 -5.23 -17.87
CA GLY A 38 2.27 -4.59 -17.27
C GLY A 38 3.01 -3.67 -18.25
N TYR A 39 3.66 -2.64 -17.73
CA TYR A 39 4.42 -1.66 -18.50
C TYR A 39 5.92 -1.91 -18.35
N THR A 40 6.68 -1.60 -19.39
CA THR A 40 8.14 -1.71 -19.35
C THR A 40 8.80 -0.58 -18.53
N SER A 41 8.07 0.49 -18.24
CA SER A 41 8.53 1.56 -17.35
C SER A 41 7.37 2.23 -16.62
N PHE A 42 7.65 2.79 -15.43
CA PHE A 42 6.66 3.56 -14.67
C PHE A 42 6.21 4.83 -15.42
N SER A 43 7.08 5.42 -16.25
CA SER A 43 6.72 6.57 -17.08
C SER A 43 5.62 6.21 -18.08
N ARG A 44 5.73 5.05 -18.74
CA ARG A 44 4.67 4.57 -19.67
C ARG A 44 3.36 4.29 -18.95
N PHE A 45 3.42 3.68 -17.77
CA PHE A 45 2.23 3.51 -16.92
C PHE A 45 1.55 4.87 -16.62
N LYS A 46 2.33 5.86 -16.19
CA LYS A 46 1.79 7.18 -15.85
C LYS A 46 1.23 7.92 -17.06
N ALA A 47 1.86 7.79 -18.23
CA ALA A 47 1.37 8.39 -19.47
C ALA A 47 0.02 7.79 -19.89
N ASP A 48 -0.13 6.46 -19.79
CA ASP A 48 -1.36 5.76 -20.14
C ASP A 48 -2.52 6.03 -19.16
N LEU A 49 -2.21 6.36 -17.90
CA LEU A 49 -3.18 6.76 -16.89
C LEU A 49 -3.18 8.26 -16.57
N ALA A 50 -2.56 9.07 -17.42
CA ALA A 50 -2.47 10.52 -17.23
C ALA A 50 -3.90 11.11 -17.26
N GLY A 51 -4.31 11.70 -16.13
CA GLY A 51 -5.66 12.22 -15.92
C GLY A 51 -6.48 11.47 -14.87
N SER A 52 -6.17 10.19 -14.61
CA SER A 52 -6.97 9.35 -13.69
C SER A 52 -6.56 9.47 -12.22
N THR A 53 -5.54 10.26 -11.89
CA THR A 53 -5.03 10.37 -10.51
C THR A 53 -5.74 11.52 -9.80
N PRO A 54 -6.50 11.28 -8.71
CA PRO A 54 -7.13 12.36 -7.96
C PRO A 54 -6.11 13.40 -7.47
N LYS A 55 -6.57 14.66 -7.32
CA LYS A 55 -5.75 15.73 -6.76
C LYS A 55 -5.17 15.29 -5.41
N ASN A 56 -3.87 15.54 -5.20
CA ASN A 56 -3.12 15.16 -4.01
C ASN A 56 -2.90 13.65 -3.78
N ASN A 57 -3.24 12.80 -4.74
CA ASN A 57 -2.85 11.39 -4.70
C ASN A 57 -1.50 11.14 -5.39
N GLN A 58 -0.90 9.99 -5.05
CA GLN A 58 0.27 9.43 -5.70
C GLN A 58 0.02 7.96 -6.01
N TRP A 59 0.59 7.49 -7.11
CA TRP A 59 0.67 6.07 -7.40
C TRP A 59 1.70 5.42 -6.48
N HIS A 60 1.28 4.37 -5.79
CA HIS A 60 2.07 3.56 -4.89
C HIS A 60 2.20 2.15 -5.45
N HIS A 61 3.43 1.63 -5.49
CA HIS A 61 3.68 0.23 -5.80
C HIS A 61 3.49 -0.62 -4.56
N ILE A 62 2.53 -1.55 -4.60
CA ILE A 62 2.26 -2.49 -3.49
C ILE A 62 3.51 -3.37 -3.25
N VAL A 63 4.12 -3.87 -4.32
CA VAL A 63 5.46 -4.46 -4.34
C VAL A 63 6.45 -3.44 -4.90
N GLU A 64 7.40 -3.01 -4.09
CA GLU A 64 8.28 -1.88 -4.40
C GLU A 64 9.11 -2.06 -5.68
N GLN A 65 9.29 -0.96 -6.41
CA GLN A 65 10.03 -0.94 -7.68
C GLN A 65 11.52 -1.27 -7.59
N SER A 66 12.13 -1.14 -6.41
CA SER A 66 13.55 -1.46 -6.23
C SER A 66 13.87 -2.95 -6.47
N ASN A 67 12.86 -3.83 -6.45
CA ASN A 67 13.02 -5.23 -6.80
C ASN A 67 13.41 -5.46 -8.27
N ILE A 68 13.13 -4.52 -9.19
CA ILE A 68 13.62 -4.61 -10.58
C ILE A 68 15.15 -4.71 -10.57
N THR A 69 15.82 -3.78 -9.91
CA THR A 69 17.28 -3.76 -9.90
C THR A 69 17.87 -4.78 -8.93
N LYS A 70 17.30 -4.89 -7.72
CA LYS A 70 17.82 -5.74 -6.63
C LYS A 70 17.61 -7.24 -6.88
N ARG A 71 16.50 -7.60 -7.53
CA ARG A 71 16.10 -9.00 -7.74
C ARG A 71 16.03 -9.40 -9.21
N LYS A 72 16.33 -8.47 -10.13
CA LYS A 72 16.22 -8.68 -11.58
C LYS A 72 14.82 -9.11 -12.00
N TRP A 73 13.79 -8.66 -11.26
CA TRP A 73 12.41 -8.95 -11.60
C TRP A 73 11.97 -8.17 -12.83
N ASP A 74 11.10 -8.78 -13.64
CA ASP A 74 10.57 -8.15 -14.84
C ASP A 74 9.84 -6.85 -14.48
N ALA A 75 10.19 -5.76 -15.14
CA ALA A 75 9.60 -4.44 -14.91
C ALA A 75 8.08 -4.45 -15.09
N ARG A 76 7.54 -5.32 -15.96
CA ARG A 76 6.10 -5.46 -16.21
C ARG A 76 5.34 -6.09 -15.04
N TRP A 77 6.02 -6.81 -14.15
CA TRP A 77 5.40 -7.29 -12.89
C TRP A 77 5.21 -6.13 -11.92
N ILE A 78 6.22 -5.28 -11.84
CA ILE A 78 6.29 -4.17 -10.89
C ILE A 78 5.42 -3.01 -11.35
N HIS A 79 5.56 -2.58 -12.59
CA HIS A 79 4.74 -1.56 -13.21
C HIS A 79 3.49 -2.20 -13.79
N ASN A 80 2.73 -2.93 -12.99
CA ASN A 80 1.48 -3.56 -13.40
C ASN A 80 0.30 -2.84 -12.77
N ARG A 81 -0.82 -2.72 -13.49
CA ARG A 81 -2.09 -2.21 -12.96
C ARG A 81 -2.57 -2.98 -11.71
N ASN A 82 -2.21 -4.26 -11.60
CA ASN A 82 -2.50 -5.07 -10.42
C ASN A 82 -1.57 -4.79 -9.23
N ASN A 83 -0.42 -4.14 -9.44
CA ASN A 83 0.58 -3.82 -8.41
C ASN A 83 0.62 -2.32 -8.06
N LEU A 84 -0.30 -1.52 -8.63
CA LEU A 84 -0.32 -0.08 -8.52
C LEU A 84 -1.66 0.40 -7.97
N VAL A 85 -1.58 1.30 -6.99
CA VAL A 85 -2.76 1.90 -6.38
C VAL A 85 -2.53 3.39 -6.17
N SER A 86 -3.52 4.21 -6.49
CA SER A 86 -3.50 5.64 -6.21
C SER A 86 -3.98 5.87 -4.78
N ILE A 87 -3.12 6.47 -3.95
CA ILE A 87 -3.41 6.78 -2.54
C ILE A 87 -3.09 8.24 -2.23
N PRO A 88 -3.71 8.87 -1.20
CA PRO A 88 -3.34 10.21 -0.80
C PRO A 88 -1.85 10.33 -0.47
N LYS A 89 -1.22 11.41 -0.90
CA LYS A 89 0.20 11.71 -0.67
C LYS A 89 0.56 11.61 0.81
N GLU A 90 -0.31 12.10 1.69
CA GLU A 90 -0.08 12.04 3.14
C GLU A 90 -0.05 10.60 3.67
N VAL A 91 -0.95 9.73 3.20
CA VAL A 91 -0.96 8.31 3.59
C VAL A 91 0.33 7.63 3.14
N HIS A 92 0.76 7.90 1.91
CA HIS A 92 2.01 7.37 1.37
C HIS A 92 3.23 7.82 2.19
N GLN A 93 3.32 9.12 2.47
CA GLN A 93 4.51 9.72 3.10
C GLN A 93 4.55 9.53 4.61
N LYS A 94 3.43 9.72 5.32
CA LYS A 94 3.39 9.73 6.79
C LYS A 94 3.15 8.34 7.39
N CYS A 95 2.41 7.46 6.69
CA CYS A 95 2.11 6.11 7.21
C CYS A 95 2.95 5.02 6.54
N VAL A 96 2.81 4.85 5.22
CA VAL A 96 3.43 3.73 4.50
C VAL A 96 4.96 3.80 4.58
N ASN A 97 5.55 4.96 4.24
CA ASN A 97 7.00 5.14 4.33
C ASN A 97 7.54 5.00 5.76
N SER A 98 6.80 5.50 6.76
CA SER A 98 7.18 5.39 8.17
C SER A 98 7.26 3.92 8.60
N TRP A 99 6.23 3.12 8.32
CA TRP A 99 6.23 1.69 8.64
C TRP A 99 7.35 0.93 7.94
N MET A 100 7.57 1.19 6.65
CA MET A 100 8.63 0.53 5.88
C MET A 100 10.04 0.82 6.41
N ALA A 101 10.23 1.97 7.07
CA ALA A 101 11.51 2.34 7.70
C ALA A 101 11.71 1.76 9.11
N LYS A 102 10.67 1.26 9.79
CA LYS A 102 10.78 0.74 11.17
C LYS A 102 11.58 -0.55 11.24
N LYS A 103 12.35 -0.71 12.32
CA LYS A 103 12.96 -1.98 12.77
C LYS A 103 12.06 -2.63 13.83
N ASN A 104 12.38 -3.86 14.22
CA ASN A 104 11.67 -4.64 15.24
C ASN A 104 10.16 -4.76 14.98
N VAL A 105 9.74 -4.75 13.72
CA VAL A 105 8.32 -4.92 13.35
C VAL A 105 7.93 -6.37 13.56
N ARG A 106 6.79 -6.61 14.23
CA ARG A 106 6.18 -7.94 14.46
C ARG A 106 4.73 -8.00 13.95
N ASN A 107 4.39 -7.11 13.02
CA ASN A 107 3.06 -6.97 12.42
C ASN A 107 3.08 -7.50 10.98
N PHE A 108 1.92 -7.59 10.35
CA PHE A 108 1.77 -7.96 8.93
C PHE A 108 2.32 -9.36 8.58
N GLY A 109 2.40 -10.26 9.56
CA GLY A 109 2.89 -11.62 9.35
C GLY A 109 4.40 -11.73 9.10
N ILE A 110 5.18 -10.75 9.56
CA ILE A 110 6.65 -10.75 9.49
C ILE A 110 7.28 -10.36 10.83
N ILE A 111 8.56 -10.73 10.99
CA ILE A 111 9.42 -10.27 12.08
C ILE A 111 10.67 -9.65 11.45
N SER A 112 10.88 -8.34 11.62
CA SER A 112 12.00 -7.64 10.97
C SER A 112 13.31 -7.68 11.77
N GLY A 113 13.22 -7.81 13.10
CA GLY A 113 14.38 -7.76 13.99
C GLY A 113 15.22 -6.49 13.77
N SER A 114 16.54 -6.64 13.65
CA SER A 114 17.48 -5.53 13.43
C SER A 114 17.39 -4.88 12.04
N LYS A 115 16.73 -5.54 11.07
CA LYS A 115 16.49 -5.01 9.73
C LYS A 115 15.23 -4.14 9.72
N THR A 116 15.18 -3.17 8.81
CA THR A 116 13.95 -2.43 8.57
C THR A 116 12.90 -3.34 7.95
N MET A 117 11.62 -3.01 8.13
CA MET A 117 10.51 -3.72 7.51
C MET A 117 10.71 -3.84 6.00
N ARG A 118 11.15 -2.77 5.32
CA ARG A 118 11.48 -2.79 3.89
C ARG A 118 12.53 -3.84 3.54
N GLN A 119 13.62 -3.90 4.29
CA GLN A 119 14.71 -4.86 4.05
C GLN A 119 14.21 -6.31 4.23
N THR A 120 13.39 -6.56 5.26
CA THR A 120 12.79 -7.88 5.49
C THR A 120 11.78 -8.25 4.40
N VAL A 121 10.93 -7.32 3.98
CA VAL A 121 9.93 -7.57 2.92
C VAL A 121 10.63 -7.88 1.60
N HIS A 122 11.71 -7.18 1.24
CA HIS A 122 12.43 -7.39 -0.03
C HIS A 122 13.02 -8.80 -0.18
N SER A 123 13.28 -9.54 0.90
CA SER A 123 13.75 -10.93 0.80
C SER A 123 12.65 -11.93 0.44
N LEU A 124 11.37 -11.55 0.58
CA LEU A 124 10.23 -12.44 0.37
C LEU A 124 9.82 -12.55 -1.10
N SER A 125 8.99 -13.54 -1.42
CA SER A 125 8.41 -13.72 -2.75
C SER A 125 7.49 -12.56 -3.12
N PHE A 126 7.25 -12.34 -4.43
CA PHE A 126 6.35 -11.29 -4.90
C PHE A 126 4.98 -11.36 -4.23
N SER A 127 4.36 -12.55 -4.22
CA SER A 127 3.01 -12.75 -3.64
C SER A 127 2.98 -12.41 -2.15
N LYS A 128 4.04 -12.73 -1.39
CA LYS A 128 4.11 -12.39 0.02
C LYS A 128 4.38 -10.90 0.26
N GLN A 129 5.25 -10.27 -0.54
CA GLN A 129 5.43 -8.81 -0.51
C GLN A 129 4.10 -8.09 -0.80
N TYR A 130 3.34 -8.62 -1.76
CA TYR A 130 2.04 -8.08 -2.14
C TYR A 130 1.04 -8.16 -0.99
N GLU A 131 0.89 -9.34 -0.37
CA GLU A 131 0.01 -9.55 0.78
C GLU A 131 0.33 -8.56 1.92
N ILE A 132 1.62 -8.41 2.25
CA ILE A 132 2.09 -7.46 3.27
C ILE A 132 1.77 -6.02 2.87
N GLY A 133 2.00 -5.65 1.62
CA GLY A 133 1.68 -4.32 1.09
C GLY A 133 0.20 -3.99 1.22
N ILE A 134 -0.70 -4.94 0.90
CA ILE A 134 -2.15 -4.76 1.10
C ILE A 134 -2.50 -4.61 2.57
N ALA A 135 -1.94 -5.45 3.44
CA ALA A 135 -2.18 -5.36 4.87
C ALA A 135 -1.71 -4.00 5.45
N LEU A 136 -0.55 -3.50 5.00
CA LEU A 136 -0.02 -2.20 5.38
C LEU A 136 -0.92 -1.06 4.88
N LEU A 137 -1.37 -1.10 3.63
CA LEU A 137 -2.28 -0.10 3.08
C LEU A 137 -3.60 -0.04 3.86
N LYS A 138 -4.20 -1.20 4.17
CA LYS A 138 -5.40 -1.29 5.03
C LYS A 138 -5.15 -0.71 6.42
N HIS A 139 -4.02 -1.04 7.03
CA HIS A 139 -3.62 -0.48 8.32
C HIS A 139 -3.47 1.04 8.28
N CYS A 140 -2.95 1.57 7.18
CA CYS A 140 -2.86 3.01 6.92
C CYS A 140 -4.20 3.67 6.51
N GLY A 141 -5.32 2.94 6.58
CA GLY A 141 -6.66 3.48 6.34
C GLY A 141 -7.10 3.52 4.88
N VAL A 142 -6.34 2.90 3.97
CA VAL A 142 -6.71 2.78 2.57
C VAL A 142 -7.81 1.74 2.40
N LYS A 143 -8.90 2.12 1.74
CA LYS A 143 -10.01 1.22 1.37
C LYS A 143 -9.94 0.88 -0.12
N PHE A 144 -10.16 -0.39 -0.44
CA PHE A 144 -10.17 -0.95 -1.80
C PHE A 144 -11.60 -1.27 -2.24
#